data_AF-A0A238Y5G6-F1
#
_entry.id   AF-A0A238Y5G6-F1
#
_cell.length_a   1.000
_cell.length_b   1.000
_cell.length_c   1.000
_cell.angle_alpha   90.00
_cell.angle_beta   90.00
_cell.angle_gamma   90.00
#
_symmetry.space_group_name_H-M   'P 1'
#
loop_
_entity.id
_entity.type
_entity.pdbx_description
1 polymer ?
#
loop_
_entity_poly.entity_id
_entity_poly.type
_entity_poly.pdbx_seq_one_letter_code
_entity_poly.pdbx_strand_id
1 'polypeptide(L)' 'MTMSILLLLLAIISFAFGTWGRRHAATLVSRSLPDKGKHSREKSLRRGSAAFRITGVLWFLLAIVHVMMYY' A
#
# COMPACT_ATOMS: atom_id res chain seq x y z
N MET A 1 10.28 -20.96 8.63
CA MET A 1 8.86 -20.94 8.21
C MET A 1 8.06 -19.78 8.81
N THR A 2 8.14 -19.50 10.11
CA THR A 2 7.35 -18.43 10.78
C THR A 2 7.61 -17.01 10.25
N MET A 3 8.86 -16.63 9.98
CA MET A 3 9.17 -15.30 9.40
C MET A 3 8.56 -15.10 8.00
N SER A 4 8.64 -16.10 7.12
CA SER A 4 8.09 -16.02 5.76
C SER A 4 6.58 -15.78 5.76
N ILE A 5 5.86 -16.40 6.71
CA ILE A 5 4.42 -16.20 6.90
C ILE A 5 4.12 -14.76 7.34
N LEU A 6 4.89 -14.21 8.30
CA LEU A 6 4.75 -12.82 8.72
C LEU A 6 4.99 -11.84 7.57
N LEU A 7 6.03 -12.07 6.75
CA LEU A 7 6.34 -11.23 5.58
C LEU A 7 5.22 -11.27 4.53
N LEU A 8 4.64 -12.45 4.29
CA LEU A 8 3.49 -12.62 3.39
C LEU A 8 2.24 -11.90 3.90
N LEU A 9 1.93 -12.01 5.20
CA LEU A 9 0.81 -11.29 5.81
C LEU A 9 1.00 -9.78 5.68
N LEU A 10 2.21 -9.28 5.94
CA LEU A 10 2.52 -7.85 5.82
C LEU A 10 2.41 -7.38 4.37
N ALA A 11 2.83 -8.19 3.40
CA ALA A 11 2.68 -7.93 1.98
C ALA A 11 1.20 -7.82 1.57
N ILE A 12 0.37 -8.80 1.99
CA ILE A 12 -1.06 -8.83 1.69
C ILE A 12 -1.77 -7.61 2.28
N ILE A 13 -1.55 -7.31 3.57
CA ILE A 13 -2.17 -6.18 4.25
C ILE A 13 -1.74 -4.87 3.58
N SER A 14 -0.45 -4.68 3.32
CA SER A 14 0.07 -3.47 2.67
C SER A 14 -0.49 -3.27 1.27
N PHE A 15 -0.60 -4.36 0.49
CA PHE A 15 -1.15 -4.31 -0.86
C PHE A 15 -2.67 -4.05 -0.87
N ALA A 16 -3.40 -4.65 0.08
CA ALA A 16 -4.82 -4.40 0.28
C ALA A 16 -5.07 -2.94 0.68
N PHE A 17 -4.30 -2.40 1.65
CA PHE A 17 -4.40 -1.01 2.09
C PHE A 17 -4.03 -0.02 0.97
N GLY A 18 -2.97 -0.29 0.21
CA GLY A 18 -2.59 0.53 -0.94
C GLY A 18 -3.58 0.44 -2.12
N THR A 19 -4.34 -0.64 -2.23
CA THR A 19 -5.41 -0.75 -3.25
C THR A 19 -6.68 -0.05 -2.79
N TRP A 20 -7.04 -0.22 -1.51
CA TRP A 20 -8.19 0.41 -0.89
C TRP A 20 -8.03 1.93 -0.81
N GLY A 21 -6.88 2.43 -0.36
CA GLY A 21 -6.58 3.86 -0.27
C GLY A 21 -6.56 4.56 -1.63
N ARG A 22 -6.13 3.89 -2.70
CA ARG A 22 -6.20 4.44 -4.07
C ARG A 22 -7.64 4.56 -4.55
N ARG A 23 -8.49 3.57 -4.24
CA ARG A 23 -9.92 3.58 -4.61
C ARG A 23 -10.72 4.61 -3.82
N HIS A 24 -10.42 4.78 -2.53
CA HIS A 24 -11.13 5.70 -1.64
C HIS A 24 -10.46 7.07 -1.51
N ALA A 25 -9.38 7.35 -2.25
CA ALA A 25 -8.68 8.63 -2.19
C ALA A 25 -9.61 9.81 -2.48
N ALA A 26 -10.50 9.68 -3.46
CA ALA A 26 -11.49 10.69 -3.79
C ALA A 26 -12.57 10.86 -2.71
N THR A 27 -12.87 9.80 -1.96
CA THR A 27 -13.86 9.78 -0.87
C THR A 27 -13.26 10.29 0.46
N LEU A 28 -11.96 10.06 0.68
CA LEU A 28 -11.19 10.50 1.86
C LEU A 28 -10.82 11.99 1.79
N VAL A 29 -10.64 12.53 0.58
CA VAL A 29 -10.56 13.99 0.39
C VAL A 29 -11.97 14.55 0.61
N SER A 30 -12.23 14.95 1.86
CA SER A 30 -13.54 15.42 2.31
C SER A 30 -14.17 16.43 1.34
N ARG A 31 -15.48 16.26 1.07
CA ARG A 31 -16.27 17.16 0.23
C ARG A 31 -16.21 18.61 0.70
N SER A 32 -15.92 18.86 1.97
CA SER A 32 -15.81 20.18 2.60
C SER A 32 -14.54 20.97 2.25
N LEU A 33 -13.57 20.38 1.56
CA LEU A 33 -12.38 21.12 1.13
C LEU A 33 -12.68 22.05 -0.07
N PRO A 34 -12.20 23.32 -0.05
CA PRO A 34 -12.33 24.23 -1.19
C PRO A 34 -11.59 23.67 -2.41
N ASP A 35 -12.19 23.83 -3.59
CA ASP A 35 -11.76 23.17 -4.85
C ASP A 35 -10.30 23.45 -5.24
N LYS A 36 -9.76 24.61 -4.85
CA LYS A 36 -8.35 24.98 -5.11
C LYS A 36 -7.32 24.01 -4.48
N GLY A 37 -7.70 23.19 -3.50
CA GLY A 37 -6.77 22.27 -2.80
C GLY A 37 -7.08 20.77 -2.97
N LYS A 38 -8.26 20.40 -3.46
CA LYS A 38 -8.71 18.99 -3.53
C LYS A 38 -7.84 18.14 -4.45
N HIS A 39 -7.57 18.63 -5.65
CA HIS A 39 -6.77 17.88 -6.65
C HIS A 39 -5.35 17.59 -6.16
N SER A 40 -4.71 18.54 -5.46
CA SER A 40 -3.36 18.35 -4.92
C SER A 40 -3.34 17.33 -3.79
N ARG A 41 -4.32 17.39 -2.86
CA ARG A 41 -4.46 16.41 -1.77
C ARG A 41 -4.81 15.01 -2.28
N GLU A 42 -5.72 14.89 -3.25
CA GLU A 42 -6.06 13.60 -3.87
C GLU A 42 -4.84 12.98 -4.55
N LYS A 43 -4.06 13.79 -5.28
CA LYS A 43 -2.82 13.34 -5.93
C LYS A 43 -1.79 12.88 -4.90
N SER A 44 -1.68 13.56 -3.77
CA SER A 44 -0.80 13.15 -2.67
C SER A 44 -1.27 11.83 -2.01
N LEU A 45 -2.57 11.69 -1.74
CA LEU A 45 -3.16 10.44 -1.22
C LEU A 45 -2.97 9.27 -2.19
N ARG A 46 -3.19 9.49 -3.49
CA ARG A 46 -2.94 8.48 -4.53
C ARG A 46 -1.46 8.09 -4.58
N ARG A 47 -0.53 9.04 -4.42
CA ARG A 47 0.91 8.77 -4.36
C ARG A 47 1.29 7.96 -3.10
N GLY A 48 0.76 8.33 -1.94
CA GLY A 48 0.97 7.57 -0.70
C GLY A 48 0.44 6.14 -0.81
N SER A 49 -0.73 5.96 -1.43
CA SER A 49 -1.32 4.64 -1.64
C SER A 49 -0.53 3.80 -2.67
N ALA A 50 0.06 4.43 -3.68
CA ALA A 50 1.00 3.78 -4.60
C ALA A 50 2.29 3.36 -3.88
N ALA A 51 2.82 4.19 -2.99
CA ALA A 51 3.98 3.83 -2.17
C ALA A 51 3.70 2.60 -1.29
N PHE A 52 2.53 2.53 -0.63
CA PHE A 52 2.12 1.36 0.15
C PHE A 52 2.03 0.07 -0.69
N ARG A 53 1.55 0.17 -1.93
CA ARG A 53 1.56 -0.97 -2.88
C ARG A 53 2.98 -1.42 -3.22
N ILE A 54 3.90 -0.48 -3.49
CA ILE A 54 5.31 -0.78 -3.77
C ILE A 54 5.95 -1.47 -2.57
N THR A 55 5.72 -0.96 -1.35
CA THR A 55 6.20 -1.58 -0.12
C THR A 55 5.64 -2.99 0.06
N GLY A 56 4.35 -3.22 -0.25
CA GLY A 56 3.75 -4.56 -0.23
C GLY A 56 4.42 -5.55 -1.19
N VAL A 57 4.75 -5.11 -2.41
CA VAL A 57 5.51 -5.93 -3.37
C VAL A 57 6.92 -6.22 -2.86
N LEU A 58 7.57 -5.26 -2.23
CA LEU A 58 8.90 -5.44 -1.64
C LEU A 58 8.89 -6.53 -0.54
N TRP A 59 7.89 -6.49 0.35
CA TRP A 59 7.71 -7.52 1.38
C TRP A 59 7.46 -8.90 0.79
N PHE A 60 6.70 -8.99 -0.30
CA PHE A 60 6.46 -10.24 -1.01
C PHE A 60 7.76 -10.82 -1.61
N LEU A 61 8.57 -9.99 -2.26
CA LEU A 61 9.87 -10.41 -2.81
C LEU A 61 10.82 -10.89 -1.70
N LEU A 62 10.89 -10.16 -0.58
CA LEU A 62 11.66 -10.55 0.61
C LEU A 62 11.19 -11.91 1.16
N ALA A 63 9.88 -12.16 1.19
CA ALA A 63 9.35 -13.46 1.62
C ALA A 63 9.81 -14.59 0.71
N ILE A 64 9.81 -14.38 -0.62
CA ILE A 64 10.27 -15.37 -1.60
C ILE A 64 11.76 -15.66 -1.42
N VAL A 65 12.59 -14.62 -1.34
CA VAL A 65 14.06 -14.77 -1.14
C VAL A 65 14.33 -15.53 0.16
N HIS A 66 13.63 -15.20 1.25
CA HIS A 66 13.77 -15.91 2.50
C HIS A 66 13.29 -17.38 2.39
N VAL A 67 12.28 -17.70 1.59
CA VAL A 67 11.90 -19.10 1.36
C VAL A 67 13.01 -19.81 0.59
N MET A 68 13.52 -19.22 -0.50
CA MET A 68 14.55 -19.85 -1.33
C MET A 68 15.89 -20.04 -0.63
N MET A 69 16.26 -19.15 0.30
CA MET A 69 17.55 -19.24 1.00
C MET A 69 17.55 -20.26 2.14
N TYR A 70 16.36 -20.64 2.64
CA TYR A 70 16.18 -21.54 3.78
C TYR A 70 15.48 -22.86 3.39
N TYR A 71 15.41 -23.15 2.09
CA TYR A 71 14.93 -24.42 1.51
C TYR A 71 16.13 -25.12 0.84
#